data_AF-A0A1V5PNA0-F1
#
_entry.id   AF-A0A1V5PNA0-F1
#
_cell.length_a   1.000
_cell.length_b   1.000
_cell.length_c   1.000
_cell.angle_alpha   90.00
_cell.angle_beta   90.00
_cell.angle_gamma   90.00
#
_symmetry.space_group_name_H-M   'P 1'
#
loop_
_entity.id
_entity.type
_entity.pdbx_description
1 polymer ?
#
loop_
_entity_poly.entity_id
_entity_poly.type
_entity_poly.pdbx_seq_one_letter_code
_entity_poly.pdbx_strand_id
1 'polypeptide(L)'
;MKFTKNTLIVFLLISFLSTISFNLRAESTFEDILEGNFQEKIKEEIAKNPDFIKKKDSQNRTLLHYAAQYNCEEEVQLLISSGADLNAKDNDGKTPLMYAANERNWEIVELLAYRGADLNAVNNKGQACLHYAVRTRSEYGSKLLIEKGATLDIKDKEKKTPLFLTVENGYRDIAKILIEAGADIYTRDMYERTLLHVIKNVKLAELLISKGLDLNARDFDGNTPLHSAGKEDRKNIAELFVYYGADVNIKNCYGQLPPYRPSKEDYKRQTLFPEMVLIKGGTFKMANPPGSDKSIKTVSSFYIGKYEVTIKEFRCYDPDYRLWHQEPHWDNFPAGAISWYDAVDYCNCLSLQAGLEPCYIIQEDKVEINITRNGYRLPTEAEWEYACRAGSTTKYYWGNDVDGKYLWYSGNSNFETHPVGQKKPNKFGLYDMSGNVYEWCNDLYYSDYPAEPGSYRVCRGGDYLNGADSSTSFFRLSVTPYETFDGLGLRIVRNY
;
A
#
# COMPACT_ATOMS: atom_id res chain seq x y z
N MET A 1 -0.01 -25.70 -53.53
CA MET A 1 0.79 -26.39 -52.50
C MET A 1 1.55 -25.34 -51.69
N LYS A 2 1.52 -25.38 -50.35
CA LYS A 2 2.41 -24.59 -49.49
C LYS A 2 3.37 -25.56 -48.80
N PHE A 3 4.65 -25.51 -49.12
CA PHE A 3 5.66 -26.29 -48.41
C PHE A 3 5.96 -25.60 -47.07
N THR A 4 5.91 -26.37 -45.97
CA THR A 4 6.34 -25.90 -44.65
C THR A 4 7.86 -26.07 -44.51
N LYS A 5 8.50 -25.28 -43.63
CA LYS A 5 9.96 -25.26 -43.45
C LYS A 5 10.58 -26.66 -43.23
N ASN A 6 9.86 -27.54 -42.53
CA ASN A 6 10.31 -28.89 -42.18
C ASN A 6 10.66 -29.73 -43.41
N THR A 7 9.91 -29.63 -44.52
CA THR A 7 10.19 -30.45 -45.72
C THR A 7 11.53 -30.09 -46.37
N LEU A 8 11.94 -28.82 -46.31
CA LEU A 8 13.21 -28.37 -46.88
C LEU A 8 14.41 -28.80 -46.02
N ILE A 9 14.23 -28.81 -44.68
CA ILE A 9 15.23 -29.31 -43.72
C ILE A 9 15.42 -30.82 -43.90
N VAL A 10 14.33 -31.59 -44.04
CA VAL A 10 14.39 -33.04 -44.31
C VAL A 10 15.13 -33.34 -45.63
N PHE A 11 14.89 -32.59 -46.70
CA PHE A 11 15.60 -32.80 -47.97
C PHE A 11 17.10 -32.47 -47.89
N LEU A 12 17.47 -31.41 -47.16
CA LEU A 12 18.87 -31.06 -46.91
C LEU A 12 19.57 -32.11 -46.04
N LEU A 13 18.92 -32.60 -44.98
CA LEU A 13 19.42 -33.71 -44.16
C LEU A 13 19.64 -34.98 -44.98
N ILE A 14 18.68 -35.40 -45.81
CA ILE A 14 18.81 -36.60 -46.66
C ILE A 14 19.99 -36.46 -47.65
N SER A 15 20.24 -35.26 -48.17
CA SER A 15 21.42 -35.01 -49.04
C SER A 15 22.76 -35.00 -48.30
N PHE A 16 22.77 -34.79 -46.97
CA PHE A 16 23.97 -34.83 -46.13
C PHE A 16 24.24 -36.26 -45.61
N LEU A 17 23.18 -36.98 -45.26
CA LEU A 17 23.22 -38.36 -44.74
C LEU A 17 23.75 -39.38 -45.74
N SER A 18 23.66 -39.13 -47.05
CA SER A 18 24.24 -40.00 -48.09
C SER A 18 25.77 -40.03 -48.09
N THR A 19 26.43 -39.07 -47.42
CA THR A 19 27.90 -38.95 -47.41
C THR A 19 28.52 -39.39 -46.08
N ILE A 20 27.73 -39.52 -45.00
CA ILE A 20 28.22 -40.03 -43.72
C ILE A 20 28.18 -41.55 -43.75
N SER A 21 29.32 -42.14 -44.15
CA SER A 21 29.55 -43.59 -44.10
C SER A 21 29.27 -44.16 -42.72
N PHE A 22 28.68 -45.35 -42.69
CA PHE A 22 28.45 -46.21 -41.52
C PHE A 22 29.74 -46.42 -40.71
N ASN A 23 30.01 -45.53 -39.76
CA ASN A 23 31.26 -45.49 -39.01
C ASN A 23 30.97 -45.14 -37.55
N LEU A 24 31.07 -46.14 -36.68
CA LEU A 24 30.86 -46.02 -35.25
C LEU A 24 31.99 -45.20 -34.63
N ARG A 25 31.81 -43.88 -34.58
CA ARG A 25 32.60 -43.02 -33.69
C ARG A 25 32.41 -43.55 -32.26
N ALA A 26 33.53 -43.84 -31.60
CA ALA A 26 33.49 -44.15 -30.17
C ALA A 26 32.86 -42.96 -29.44
N GLU A 27 31.89 -43.26 -28.58
CA GLU A 27 31.02 -42.29 -27.90
C GLU A 27 30.10 -41.50 -28.86
N SER A 28 28.98 -42.12 -29.26
CA SER A 28 27.77 -41.34 -29.55
C SER A 28 27.36 -40.60 -28.27
N THR A 29 27.15 -39.30 -28.36
CA THR A 29 26.69 -38.48 -27.24
C THR A 29 25.26 -38.85 -26.85
N PHE A 30 24.83 -38.41 -25.68
CA PHE A 30 23.43 -38.52 -25.27
C PHE A 30 22.48 -37.62 -26.09
N GLU A 31 23.03 -36.63 -26.81
CA GLU A 31 22.29 -35.78 -27.75
C GLU A 31 22.02 -36.57 -29.06
N ASP A 32 23.03 -37.29 -29.59
CA ASP A 32 22.93 -38.23 -30.75
C ASP A 32 21.99 -39.45 -30.51
N ILE A 33 21.45 -39.60 -29.30
CA ILE A 33 20.49 -40.65 -28.94
C ILE A 33 19.05 -40.12 -28.95
N LEU A 34 18.83 -38.80 -29.01
CA LEU A 34 17.49 -38.19 -28.89
C LEU A 34 17.02 -37.45 -30.15
N GLU A 35 17.87 -37.22 -31.16
CA GLU A 35 17.50 -36.55 -32.42
C GLU A 35 16.54 -37.34 -33.36
N GLY A 36 15.73 -38.28 -32.86
CA GLY A 36 14.68 -38.90 -33.68
C GLY A 36 14.03 -40.19 -33.15
N ASN A 37 13.21 -40.12 -32.09
CA ASN A 37 12.35 -41.21 -31.59
C ASN A 37 13.08 -42.56 -31.52
N PHE A 38 14.19 -42.57 -30.79
CA PHE A 38 15.16 -43.65 -30.76
C PHE A 38 14.90 -44.62 -29.59
N GLN A 39 13.64 -44.79 -29.19
CA GLN A 39 13.22 -45.74 -28.15
C GLN A 39 13.89 -47.12 -28.29
N GLU A 40 13.93 -47.68 -29.51
CA GLU A 40 14.53 -49.00 -29.75
C GLU A 40 16.05 -49.01 -29.52
N LYS A 41 16.76 -47.93 -29.86
CA LYS A 41 18.21 -47.77 -29.57
C LYS A 41 18.46 -47.71 -28.06
N ILE A 42 17.57 -47.05 -27.29
CA ILE A 42 17.63 -47.01 -25.82
C ILE A 42 17.35 -48.40 -25.24
N LYS A 43 16.32 -49.10 -25.71
CA LYS A 43 16.00 -50.49 -25.30
C LYS A 43 17.16 -51.44 -25.62
N GLU A 44 17.77 -51.31 -26.80
CA GLU A 44 18.94 -52.07 -27.23
C GLU A 44 20.15 -51.87 -26.30
N GLU A 45 20.53 -50.63 -26.00
CA GLU A 45 21.70 -50.37 -25.14
C GLU A 45 21.46 -50.81 -23.69
N ILE A 46 20.24 -50.67 -23.16
CA ILE A 46 19.86 -51.22 -21.85
C ILE A 46 19.87 -52.75 -21.85
N ALA A 47 19.45 -53.40 -22.94
CA ALA A 47 19.49 -54.86 -23.08
C ALA A 47 20.93 -55.40 -23.24
N LYS A 48 21.83 -54.66 -23.90
CA LYS A 48 23.27 -54.97 -23.99
C LYS A 48 23.98 -54.75 -22.65
N ASN A 49 23.59 -53.71 -21.91
CA ASN A 49 24.18 -53.35 -20.62
C ASN A 49 23.14 -52.66 -19.71
N PRO A 50 22.59 -53.34 -18.70
CA PRO A 50 21.62 -52.75 -17.77
C PRO A 50 22.14 -51.51 -17.01
N ASP A 51 23.45 -51.36 -16.80
CA ASP A 51 24.03 -50.16 -16.17
C ASP A 51 24.12 -48.95 -17.12
N PHE A 52 23.77 -49.09 -18.41
CA PHE A 52 23.65 -47.97 -19.35
C PHE A 52 22.69 -46.89 -18.83
N ILE A 53 21.63 -47.28 -18.11
CA ILE A 53 20.66 -46.34 -17.50
C ILE A 53 21.30 -45.41 -16.46
N LYS A 54 22.44 -45.82 -15.87
CA LYS A 54 23.22 -45.07 -14.87
C LYS A 54 24.41 -44.32 -15.50
N LYS A 55 24.68 -44.50 -16.80
CA LYS A 55 25.81 -43.87 -17.49
C LYS A 55 25.67 -42.35 -17.42
N LYS A 56 26.80 -41.67 -17.23
CA LYS A 56 26.92 -40.21 -17.18
C LYS A 56 27.87 -39.69 -18.25
N ASP A 57 27.66 -38.44 -18.67
CA ASP A 57 28.61 -37.68 -19.49
C ASP A 57 29.70 -37.02 -18.63
N SER A 58 30.61 -36.26 -19.27
CA SER A 58 31.65 -35.48 -18.60
C SER A 58 31.12 -34.34 -17.71
N GLN A 59 29.82 -34.01 -17.80
CA GLN A 59 29.12 -33.08 -16.93
C GLN A 59 28.26 -33.74 -15.85
N ASN A 60 28.45 -35.05 -15.61
CA ASN A 60 27.66 -35.88 -14.69
C ASN A 60 26.16 -36.02 -15.04
N ARG A 61 25.72 -35.59 -16.24
CA ARG A 61 24.35 -35.71 -16.75
C ARG A 61 24.06 -37.15 -17.18
N THR A 62 22.90 -37.68 -16.79
CA THR A 62 22.36 -38.98 -17.26
C THR A 62 21.45 -38.78 -18.47
N LEU A 63 21.12 -39.84 -19.23
CA LEU A 63 20.21 -39.74 -20.38
C LEU A 63 18.85 -39.08 -20.03
N LEU A 64 18.36 -39.28 -18.80
CA LEU A 64 17.12 -38.67 -18.30
C LEU A 64 17.21 -37.13 -18.21
N HIS A 65 18.39 -36.54 -17.97
CA HIS A 65 18.56 -35.08 -18.00
C HIS A 65 18.26 -34.52 -19.41
N TYR A 66 18.79 -35.18 -20.44
CA TYR A 66 18.64 -34.77 -21.82
C TYR A 66 17.22 -35.01 -22.35
N ALA A 67 16.63 -36.17 -22.06
CA ALA A 67 15.25 -36.45 -22.42
C ALA A 67 14.28 -35.44 -21.79
N ALA A 68 14.55 -35.03 -20.53
CA ALA A 68 13.80 -33.99 -19.84
C ALA A 68 14.04 -32.57 -20.40
N GLN A 69 15.27 -32.28 -20.87
CA GLN A 69 15.62 -31.00 -21.52
C GLN A 69 14.95 -30.85 -22.90
N TYR A 70 14.98 -31.89 -23.73
CA TYR A 70 14.49 -31.84 -25.12
C TYR A 70 13.00 -32.21 -25.28
N ASN A 71 12.24 -32.33 -24.19
CA ASN A 71 10.82 -32.67 -24.18
C ASN A 71 10.49 -34.02 -24.83
N CYS A 72 11.36 -35.01 -24.65
CA CYS A 72 11.20 -36.38 -25.19
C CYS A 72 10.34 -37.21 -24.22
N GLU A 73 9.02 -37.02 -24.23
CA GLU A 73 8.12 -37.65 -23.24
C GLU A 73 8.19 -39.18 -23.29
N GLU A 74 8.14 -39.75 -24.49
CA GLU A 74 8.23 -41.19 -24.73
C GLU A 74 9.53 -41.80 -24.19
N GLU A 75 10.68 -41.13 -24.37
CA GLU A 75 11.95 -41.53 -23.79
C GLU A 75 12.01 -41.30 -22.26
N VAL A 76 11.45 -40.20 -21.73
CA VAL A 76 11.33 -40.00 -20.28
C VAL A 76 10.52 -41.13 -19.64
N GLN A 77 9.37 -41.50 -20.22
CA GLN A 77 8.55 -42.60 -19.72
C GLN A 77 9.31 -43.95 -19.73
N LEU A 78 10.07 -44.24 -20.80
CA LEU A 78 10.91 -45.43 -20.94
C LEU A 78 12.07 -45.47 -19.93
N LEU A 79 12.73 -44.33 -19.68
CA LEU A 79 13.86 -44.25 -18.75
C LEU A 79 13.41 -44.41 -17.30
N ILE A 80 12.25 -43.83 -16.93
CA ILE A 80 11.66 -44.01 -15.61
C ILE A 80 11.26 -45.48 -15.38
N SER A 81 10.62 -46.14 -16.36
CA SER A 81 10.27 -47.56 -16.23
C SER A 81 11.49 -48.50 -16.25
N SER A 82 12.60 -48.06 -16.82
CA SER A 82 13.90 -48.75 -16.79
C SER A 82 14.72 -48.49 -15.51
N GLY A 83 14.19 -47.74 -14.54
CA GLY A 83 14.85 -47.50 -13.26
C GLY A 83 15.91 -46.38 -13.26
N ALA A 84 15.76 -45.36 -14.11
CA ALA A 84 16.60 -44.17 -14.04
C ALA A 84 16.43 -43.42 -12.70
N ASP A 85 17.53 -42.93 -12.15
CA ASP A 85 17.53 -42.05 -10.97
C ASP A 85 16.96 -40.67 -11.34
N LEU A 86 15.75 -40.39 -10.85
CA LEU A 86 15.02 -39.14 -11.06
C LEU A 86 15.71 -37.93 -10.41
N ASN A 87 16.53 -38.17 -9.39
CA ASN A 87 17.19 -37.18 -8.55
C ASN A 87 18.70 -37.12 -8.81
N ALA A 88 19.18 -37.82 -9.85
CA ALA A 88 20.56 -37.77 -10.30
C ALA A 88 20.99 -36.32 -10.54
N LYS A 89 22.20 -35.97 -10.08
CA LYS A 89 22.75 -34.63 -10.23
C LYS A 89 23.90 -34.54 -11.24
N ASP A 90 23.88 -33.44 -12.01
CA ASP A 90 24.98 -32.95 -12.85
C ASP A 90 26.08 -32.22 -12.03
N ASN A 91 27.13 -31.73 -12.71
CA ASN A 91 28.21 -30.95 -12.09
C ASN A 91 27.74 -29.61 -11.46
N ASP A 92 26.61 -29.06 -11.90
CA ASP A 92 25.96 -27.86 -11.31
C ASP A 92 24.99 -28.24 -10.17
N GLY A 93 24.83 -29.51 -9.85
CA GLY A 93 23.86 -30.01 -8.86
C GLY A 93 22.40 -30.04 -9.35
N LYS A 94 22.14 -29.79 -10.63
CA LYS A 94 20.79 -29.82 -11.22
C LYS A 94 20.30 -31.25 -11.39
N THR A 95 18.99 -31.45 -11.31
CA THR A 95 18.30 -32.72 -11.61
C THR A 95 17.57 -32.64 -12.96
N PRO A 96 17.14 -33.77 -13.57
CA PRO A 96 16.30 -33.77 -14.77
C PRO A 96 15.05 -32.88 -14.66
N LEU A 97 14.43 -32.84 -13.48
CA LEU A 97 13.28 -31.99 -13.17
C LEU A 97 13.59 -30.49 -13.39
N MET A 98 14.78 -30.03 -12.99
CA MET A 98 15.21 -28.64 -13.20
C MET A 98 15.50 -28.33 -14.67
N TYR A 99 15.98 -29.31 -15.43
CA TYR A 99 16.18 -29.17 -16.87
C TYR A 99 14.83 -28.97 -17.58
N ALA A 100 13.84 -29.82 -17.31
CA ALA A 100 12.48 -29.65 -17.82
C ALA A 100 11.87 -28.28 -17.40
N ALA A 101 12.03 -27.88 -16.14
CA ALA A 101 11.52 -26.59 -15.64
C ALA A 101 12.24 -25.36 -16.21
N ASN A 102 13.51 -25.46 -16.62
CA ASN A 102 14.24 -24.36 -17.28
C ASN A 102 13.79 -24.19 -18.74
N GLU A 103 13.55 -25.29 -19.46
CA GLU A 103 13.07 -25.26 -20.86
C GLU A 103 11.55 -25.08 -20.98
N ARG A 104 10.82 -25.12 -19.85
CA ARG A 104 9.35 -24.95 -19.73
C ARG A 104 8.53 -26.16 -20.21
N ASN A 105 9.12 -27.35 -20.10
CA ASN A 105 8.53 -28.66 -20.41
C ASN A 105 7.66 -29.12 -19.21
N TRP A 106 6.53 -28.45 -18.97
CA TRP A 106 5.77 -28.63 -17.71
C TRP A 106 5.07 -29.97 -17.60
N GLU A 107 4.74 -30.58 -18.73
CA GLU A 107 4.20 -31.94 -18.86
C GLU A 107 5.23 -32.97 -18.36
N ILE A 108 6.52 -32.76 -18.68
CA ILE A 108 7.64 -33.56 -18.16
C ILE A 108 7.85 -33.30 -16.66
N VAL A 109 7.69 -32.05 -16.20
CA VAL A 109 7.75 -31.70 -14.77
C VAL A 109 6.63 -32.42 -13.99
N GLU A 110 5.40 -32.46 -14.52
CA GLU A 110 4.29 -33.22 -13.93
C GLU A 110 4.56 -34.73 -13.91
N LEU A 111 5.03 -35.29 -15.03
CA LEU A 111 5.38 -36.71 -15.12
C LEU A 111 6.47 -37.11 -14.11
N LEU A 112 7.55 -36.32 -14.00
CA LEU A 112 8.63 -36.57 -13.04
C LEU A 112 8.14 -36.43 -11.60
N ALA A 113 7.33 -35.40 -11.30
CA ALA A 113 6.73 -35.19 -9.97
C ALA A 113 5.83 -36.37 -9.57
N TYR A 114 4.93 -36.81 -10.47
CA TYR A 114 4.04 -37.95 -10.25
C TYR A 114 4.81 -39.27 -10.01
N ARG A 115 6.02 -39.40 -10.57
CA ARG A 115 6.89 -40.57 -10.40
C ARG A 115 7.84 -40.46 -9.19
N GLY A 116 7.76 -39.39 -8.41
CA GLY A 116 8.53 -39.23 -7.16
C GLY A 116 9.87 -38.50 -7.29
N ALA A 117 10.07 -37.68 -8.33
CA ALA A 117 11.19 -36.75 -8.37
C ALA A 117 11.07 -35.68 -7.26
N ASP A 118 12.19 -35.35 -6.61
CA ASP A 118 12.21 -34.39 -5.50
C ASP A 118 12.11 -32.94 -6.02
N LEU A 119 10.92 -32.35 -5.84
CA LEU A 119 10.63 -30.94 -6.15
C LEU A 119 11.52 -29.95 -5.38
N ASN A 120 12.00 -30.38 -4.21
CA ASN A 120 12.74 -29.58 -3.23
C ASN A 120 14.26 -29.73 -3.36
N ALA A 121 14.73 -30.62 -4.23
CA ALA A 121 16.15 -30.77 -4.52
C ALA A 121 16.72 -29.43 -4.96
N VAL A 122 17.89 -29.04 -4.41
CA VAL A 122 18.58 -27.80 -4.78
C VAL A 122 19.86 -28.04 -5.57
N ASN A 123 20.13 -27.14 -6.52
CA ASN A 123 21.39 -27.11 -7.27
C ASN A 123 22.52 -26.43 -6.49
N ASN A 124 23.71 -26.32 -7.07
CA ASN A 124 24.89 -25.67 -6.46
C ASN A 124 24.72 -24.14 -6.24
N LYS A 125 23.59 -23.56 -6.64
CA LYS A 125 23.18 -22.18 -6.32
C LYS A 125 22.08 -22.11 -5.25
N GLY A 126 21.65 -23.23 -4.68
CA GLY A 126 20.55 -23.31 -3.71
C GLY A 126 19.15 -23.21 -4.34
N GLN A 127 19.05 -23.29 -5.67
CA GLN A 127 17.80 -23.11 -6.39
C GLN A 127 17.10 -24.45 -6.60
N ALA A 128 15.82 -24.52 -6.23
CA ALA A 128 14.93 -25.65 -6.43
C ALA A 128 14.03 -25.43 -7.67
N CYS A 129 13.17 -26.40 -7.99
CA CYS A 129 12.35 -26.36 -9.20
C CYS A 129 11.46 -25.09 -9.28
N LEU A 130 10.93 -24.61 -8.15
CA LEU A 130 10.08 -23.42 -8.09
C LEU A 130 10.83 -22.12 -8.43
N HIS A 131 12.14 -22.03 -8.16
CA HIS A 131 12.98 -20.90 -8.63
C HIS A 131 13.06 -20.86 -10.17
N TYR A 132 13.04 -22.02 -10.84
CA TYR A 132 13.04 -22.11 -12.30
C TYR A 132 11.69 -21.71 -12.92
N ALA A 133 10.56 -22.05 -12.29
CA ALA A 133 9.23 -21.56 -12.71
C ALA A 133 9.12 -20.03 -12.61
N VAL A 134 9.66 -19.43 -11.54
CA VAL A 134 9.78 -17.97 -11.41
C VAL A 134 10.69 -17.38 -12.50
N ARG A 135 11.91 -17.92 -12.68
CA ARG A 135 12.87 -17.48 -13.70
C ARG A 135 12.31 -17.52 -15.13
N THR A 136 11.55 -18.55 -15.46
CA THR A 136 10.91 -18.73 -16.77
C THR A 136 9.58 -18.00 -16.90
N ARG A 137 9.17 -17.26 -15.86
CA ARG A 137 7.96 -16.43 -15.81
C ARG A 137 6.68 -17.27 -16.03
N SER A 138 6.69 -18.51 -15.55
CA SER A 138 5.62 -19.49 -15.78
C SER A 138 4.62 -19.53 -14.63
N GLU A 139 3.48 -18.85 -14.79
CA GLU A 139 2.35 -18.98 -13.86
C GLU A 139 1.83 -20.42 -13.77
N TYR A 140 1.73 -21.11 -14.91
CA TYR A 140 1.30 -22.51 -14.97
C TYR A 140 2.29 -23.43 -14.25
N GLY A 141 3.59 -23.30 -14.54
CA GLY A 141 4.63 -24.08 -13.85
C GLY A 141 4.70 -23.78 -12.35
N SER A 142 4.42 -22.54 -11.94
CA SER A 142 4.33 -22.17 -10.52
C SER A 142 3.14 -22.85 -9.84
N LYS A 143 1.94 -22.78 -10.43
CA LYS A 143 0.73 -23.48 -9.93
C LYS A 143 0.93 -24.98 -9.85
N LEU A 144 1.41 -25.60 -10.93
CA LEU A 144 1.71 -27.03 -10.99
C LEU A 144 2.64 -27.47 -9.86
N LEU A 145 3.75 -26.77 -9.63
CA LEU A 145 4.70 -27.13 -8.57
C LEU A 145 4.09 -26.97 -7.17
N ILE A 146 3.26 -25.95 -6.94
CA ILE A 146 2.52 -25.77 -5.68
C ILE A 146 1.51 -26.92 -5.48
N GLU A 147 0.75 -27.27 -6.52
CA GLU A 147 -0.24 -28.35 -6.51
C GLU A 147 0.40 -29.75 -6.30
N LYS A 148 1.66 -29.95 -6.73
CA LYS A 148 2.44 -31.16 -6.43
C LYS A 148 3.21 -31.10 -5.09
N GLY A 149 3.10 -30.02 -4.32
CA GLY A 149 3.68 -29.91 -2.97
C GLY A 149 5.14 -29.45 -2.91
N ALA A 150 5.59 -28.61 -3.84
CA ALA A 150 6.91 -27.97 -3.74
C ALA A 150 6.97 -26.97 -2.57
N THR A 151 8.08 -26.97 -1.81
CA THR A 151 8.28 -26.04 -0.68
C THR A 151 8.47 -24.61 -1.20
N LEU A 152 7.62 -23.71 -0.73
CA LEU A 152 7.52 -22.34 -1.25
C LEU A 152 8.74 -21.45 -0.92
N ASP A 153 9.39 -21.72 0.22
CA ASP A 153 10.35 -20.82 0.85
C ASP A 153 11.79 -21.36 0.90
N ILE A 154 12.14 -22.25 -0.03
CA ILE A 154 13.53 -22.68 -0.23
C ILE A 154 14.38 -21.46 -0.60
N LYS A 155 15.46 -21.23 0.13
CA LYS A 155 16.36 -20.09 -0.06
C LYS A 155 17.57 -20.45 -0.92
N ASP A 156 17.84 -19.65 -1.94
CA ASP A 156 19.04 -19.78 -2.75
C ASP A 156 20.29 -19.20 -2.06
N LYS A 157 21.44 -19.21 -2.73
CA LYS A 157 22.70 -18.68 -2.18
C LYS A 157 22.69 -17.18 -1.86
N GLU A 158 21.75 -16.41 -2.41
CA GLU A 158 21.51 -15.01 -2.03
C GLU A 158 20.46 -14.91 -0.90
N LYS A 159 20.16 -16.01 -0.21
CA LYS A 159 19.02 -16.23 0.71
C LYS A 159 17.64 -16.01 0.08
N LYS A 160 17.50 -15.89 -1.25
CA LYS A 160 16.24 -15.49 -1.88
C LYS A 160 15.30 -16.68 -2.03
N THR A 161 14.05 -16.49 -1.61
CA THR A 161 12.96 -17.42 -1.91
C THR A 161 12.41 -17.17 -3.32
N PRO A 162 11.67 -18.13 -3.91
CA PRO A 162 10.86 -17.91 -5.10
C PRO A 162 10.02 -16.63 -5.02
N LEU A 163 9.35 -16.35 -3.90
CA LEU A 163 8.59 -15.11 -3.71
C LEU A 163 9.49 -13.87 -3.76
N PHE A 164 10.66 -13.89 -3.12
CA PHE A 164 11.61 -12.77 -3.18
C PHE A 164 12.05 -12.44 -4.61
N LEU A 165 12.45 -13.46 -5.39
CA LEU A 165 12.81 -13.29 -6.80
C LEU A 165 11.62 -12.77 -7.63
N THR A 166 10.41 -13.23 -7.32
CA THR A 166 9.18 -12.81 -8.01
C THR A 166 8.89 -11.32 -7.77
N VAL A 167 9.06 -10.84 -6.54
CA VAL A 167 8.90 -9.42 -6.17
C VAL A 167 10.03 -8.56 -6.75
N GLU A 168 11.29 -9.00 -6.65
CA GLU A 168 12.47 -8.31 -7.19
C GLU A 168 12.42 -8.17 -8.72
N ASN A 169 11.72 -9.06 -9.42
CA ASN A 169 11.49 -8.97 -10.87
C ASN A 169 10.12 -8.39 -11.25
N GLY A 170 9.27 -8.06 -10.28
CA GLY A 170 7.96 -7.41 -10.50
C GLY A 170 6.88 -8.30 -11.11
N TYR A 171 7.00 -9.63 -11.00
CA TYR A 171 6.08 -10.61 -11.62
C TYR A 171 4.79 -10.75 -10.76
N ARG A 172 3.97 -9.70 -10.77
CA ARG A 172 2.79 -9.50 -9.91
C ARG A 172 1.90 -10.73 -9.74
N ASP A 173 1.57 -11.41 -10.83
CA ASP A 173 0.53 -12.44 -10.81
C ASP A 173 1.08 -13.80 -10.36
N ILE A 174 2.38 -14.07 -10.58
CA ILE A 174 3.12 -15.14 -9.87
C ILE A 174 3.26 -14.81 -8.38
N ALA A 175 3.48 -13.55 -8.01
CA ALA A 175 3.60 -13.15 -6.60
C ALA A 175 2.29 -13.38 -5.84
N LYS A 176 1.15 -13.09 -6.47
CA LYS A 176 -0.18 -13.47 -5.97
C LYS A 176 -0.30 -14.96 -5.73
N ILE A 177 0.00 -15.79 -6.74
CA ILE A 177 -0.07 -17.25 -6.66
C ILE A 177 0.74 -17.78 -5.46
N LEU A 178 1.95 -17.27 -5.24
CA LEU A 178 2.80 -17.66 -4.10
C LEU A 178 2.26 -17.16 -2.74
N ILE A 179 1.76 -15.92 -2.67
CA ILE A 179 1.19 -15.33 -1.45
C ILE A 179 -0.15 -16.00 -1.07
N GLU A 180 -0.96 -16.37 -2.07
CA GLU A 180 -2.23 -17.09 -1.91
C GLU A 180 -1.99 -18.56 -1.50
N ALA A 181 -0.88 -19.17 -1.94
CA ALA A 181 -0.40 -20.47 -1.47
C ALA A 181 0.26 -20.45 -0.07
N GLY A 182 0.52 -19.26 0.50
CA GLY A 182 1.04 -19.11 1.86
C GLY A 182 2.55 -18.97 2.00
N ALA A 183 3.28 -18.57 0.95
CA ALA A 183 4.72 -18.31 1.01
C ALA A 183 5.08 -17.17 2.00
N ASP A 184 6.27 -17.23 2.61
CA ASP A 184 6.72 -16.28 3.63
C ASP A 184 6.94 -14.86 3.06
N ILE A 185 6.03 -13.96 3.43
CA ILE A 185 6.10 -12.53 3.09
C ILE A 185 7.12 -11.74 3.93
N TYR A 186 7.59 -12.28 5.05
CA TYR A 186 8.59 -11.64 5.93
C TYR A 186 10.03 -12.01 5.55
N THR A 187 10.19 -12.81 4.49
CA THR A 187 11.47 -13.29 4.00
C THR A 187 12.45 -12.15 3.67
N ARG A 188 13.72 -12.40 3.99
CA ARG A 188 14.88 -11.53 3.73
C ARG A 188 15.97 -12.24 2.95
N ASP A 189 16.67 -11.47 2.13
CA ASP A 189 17.83 -11.90 1.34
C ASP A 189 19.16 -11.77 2.10
N MET A 190 20.29 -12.03 1.42
CA MET A 190 21.63 -11.99 2.00
C MET A 190 22.11 -10.59 2.43
N TYR A 191 21.37 -9.54 2.07
CA TYR A 191 21.62 -8.15 2.50
C TYR A 191 20.62 -7.72 3.60
N GLU A 192 19.82 -8.65 4.12
CA GLU A 192 18.68 -8.43 5.02
C GLU A 192 17.57 -7.53 4.44
N ARG A 193 17.53 -7.32 3.12
CA ARG A 193 16.47 -6.55 2.45
C ARG A 193 15.15 -7.32 2.56
N THR A 194 14.05 -6.62 2.83
CA THR A 194 12.68 -7.19 2.80
C THR A 194 12.08 -7.11 1.39
N LEU A 195 10.94 -7.78 1.16
CA LEU A 195 10.19 -7.67 -0.10
C LEU A 195 9.90 -6.21 -0.51
N LEU A 196 9.64 -5.30 0.44
CA LEU A 196 9.38 -3.89 0.15
C LEU A 196 10.63 -3.11 -0.31
N HIS A 197 11.85 -3.59 -0.06
CA HIS A 197 13.06 -2.95 -0.59
C HIS A 197 13.22 -3.18 -2.10
N VAL A 198 12.83 -4.38 -2.57
CA VAL A 198 13.10 -4.84 -3.95
C VAL A 198 11.91 -4.71 -4.90
N ILE A 199 10.74 -4.30 -4.38
CA ILE A 199 9.49 -4.27 -5.14
C ILE A 199 9.49 -3.25 -6.29
N LYS A 200 8.85 -3.66 -7.40
CA LYS A 200 8.74 -2.91 -8.67
C LYS A 200 7.31 -2.70 -9.15
N ASN A 201 6.30 -3.10 -8.36
CA ASN A 201 4.89 -3.02 -8.76
C ASN A 201 4.02 -2.42 -7.65
N VAL A 202 3.41 -1.25 -7.92
CA VAL A 202 2.57 -0.50 -6.97
C VAL A 202 1.44 -1.36 -6.40
N LYS A 203 0.71 -2.09 -7.26
CA LYS A 203 -0.44 -2.93 -6.83
C LYS A 203 -0.04 -4.19 -6.06
N LEU A 204 1.25 -4.56 -6.07
CA LEU A 204 1.79 -5.61 -5.22
C LEU A 204 2.31 -5.02 -3.89
N ALA A 205 2.81 -3.78 -3.91
CA ALA A 205 3.20 -3.05 -2.70
C ALA A 205 1.98 -2.76 -1.81
N GLU A 206 0.86 -2.31 -2.40
CA GLU A 206 -0.45 -2.19 -1.71
C GLU A 206 -0.84 -3.49 -0.99
N LEU A 207 -0.71 -4.64 -1.67
CA LEU A 207 -1.03 -5.97 -1.12
C LEU A 207 -0.09 -6.42 0.01
N LEU A 208 1.19 -6.05 -0.04
CA LEU A 208 2.15 -6.38 1.01
C LEU A 208 2.04 -5.45 2.23
N ILE A 209 1.81 -4.15 2.00
CA ILE A 209 1.59 -3.17 3.07
C ILE A 209 0.30 -3.48 3.84
N SER A 210 -0.79 -3.79 3.14
CA SER A 210 -2.05 -4.23 3.78
C SER A 210 -1.97 -5.58 4.49
N LYS A 211 -0.87 -6.34 4.32
CA LYS A 211 -0.52 -7.53 5.11
C LYS A 211 0.42 -7.24 6.29
N GLY A 212 0.75 -5.97 6.56
CA GLY A 212 1.50 -5.55 7.73
C GLY A 212 3.03 -5.59 7.60
N LEU A 213 3.58 -5.56 6.37
CA LEU A 213 5.04 -5.44 6.20
C LEU A 213 5.53 -4.06 6.65
N ASP A 214 6.58 -4.07 7.48
CA ASP A 214 7.22 -2.87 8.01
C ASP A 214 7.89 -2.02 6.91
N LEU A 215 7.35 -0.81 6.73
CA LEU A 215 7.82 0.23 5.79
C LEU A 215 9.13 0.91 6.21
N ASN A 216 9.53 0.75 7.47
CA ASN A 216 10.73 1.32 8.06
C ASN A 216 11.78 0.24 8.39
N ALA A 217 11.53 -1.02 8.00
CA ALA A 217 12.45 -2.13 8.14
C ALA A 217 13.80 -1.82 7.53
N ARG A 218 14.88 -2.23 8.19
CA ARG A 218 16.25 -1.90 7.78
C ARG A 218 16.98 -3.08 7.15
N ASP A 219 17.79 -2.81 6.12
CA ASP A 219 18.78 -3.73 5.53
C ASP A 219 20.17 -3.59 6.21
N PHE A 220 21.20 -4.31 5.75
CA PHE A 220 22.55 -4.23 6.33
C PHE A 220 23.23 -2.86 6.20
N ASP A 221 22.95 -2.10 5.14
CA ASP A 221 23.40 -0.71 4.99
C ASP A 221 22.51 0.25 5.82
N GLY A 222 21.52 -0.28 6.54
CA GLY A 222 20.55 0.50 7.28
C GLY A 222 19.59 1.29 6.40
N ASN A 223 19.52 1.02 5.09
CA ASN A 223 18.50 1.61 4.22
C ASN A 223 17.11 1.11 4.64
N THR A 224 16.08 1.85 4.24
CA THR A 224 14.67 1.43 4.35
C THR A 224 14.09 1.13 2.95
N PRO A 225 12.88 0.56 2.84
CA PRO A 225 12.14 0.48 1.58
C PRO A 225 12.11 1.82 0.82
N LEU A 226 11.95 2.95 1.52
CA LEU A 226 11.91 4.28 0.91
C LEU A 226 13.27 4.73 0.33
N HIS A 227 14.39 4.39 0.98
CA HIS A 227 15.73 4.59 0.40
C HIS A 227 15.89 3.80 -0.90
N SER A 228 15.35 2.59 -0.93
CA SER A 228 15.44 1.69 -2.10
C SER A 228 14.52 2.11 -3.24
N ALA A 229 13.37 2.71 -2.93
CA ALA A 229 12.36 3.17 -3.90
C ALA A 229 12.67 4.54 -4.53
N GLY A 230 13.40 5.43 -3.85
CA GLY A 230 13.67 6.80 -4.30
C GLY A 230 14.66 6.96 -5.47
N LYS A 231 14.80 5.95 -6.34
CA LYS A 231 15.43 6.10 -7.66
C LYS A 231 14.34 6.50 -8.67
N GLU A 232 14.72 7.20 -9.73
CA GLU A 232 13.77 7.78 -10.72
C GLU A 232 12.80 6.74 -11.31
N ASP A 233 13.23 5.47 -11.40
CA ASP A 233 12.44 4.36 -11.92
C ASP A 233 11.22 3.98 -11.06
N ARG A 234 11.15 4.44 -9.80
CA ARG A 234 10.18 3.96 -8.80
C ARG A 234 9.54 5.05 -7.93
N LYS A 235 9.45 6.31 -8.43
CA LYS A 235 8.78 7.43 -7.73
C LYS A 235 7.40 7.05 -7.17
N ASN A 236 6.54 6.41 -7.97
CA ASN A 236 5.19 5.97 -7.56
C ASN A 236 5.16 4.95 -6.41
N ILE A 237 6.25 4.22 -6.17
CA ILE A 237 6.38 3.30 -5.03
C ILE A 237 6.83 4.07 -3.79
N ALA A 238 7.70 5.08 -3.95
CA ALA A 238 8.10 5.96 -2.86
C ALA A 238 6.93 6.86 -2.38
N GLU A 239 6.13 7.39 -3.31
CA GLU A 239 4.84 8.05 -3.04
C GLU A 239 3.91 7.14 -2.21
N LEU A 240 3.72 5.89 -2.66
CA LEU A 240 2.89 4.90 -1.97
C LEU A 240 3.42 4.58 -0.56
N PHE A 241 4.74 4.45 -0.40
CA PHE A 241 5.36 4.18 0.89
C PHE A 241 5.17 5.34 1.88
N VAL A 242 5.31 6.59 1.43
CA VAL A 242 5.06 7.76 2.29
C VAL A 242 3.57 7.91 2.62
N TYR A 243 2.67 7.64 1.66
CA TYR A 243 1.22 7.58 1.90
C TYR A 243 0.85 6.59 3.02
N TYR A 244 1.50 5.42 3.08
CA TYR A 244 1.27 4.43 4.14
C TYR A 244 2.18 4.59 5.38
N GLY A 245 2.86 5.74 5.56
CA GLY A 245 3.56 6.06 6.81
C GLY A 245 5.05 5.70 6.88
N ALA A 246 5.74 5.53 5.75
CA ALA A 246 7.20 5.43 5.75
C ALA A 246 7.86 6.74 6.23
N ASP A 247 8.89 6.64 7.07
CA ASP A 247 9.60 7.80 7.62
C ASP A 247 10.69 8.30 6.64
N VAL A 248 10.52 9.56 6.22
CA VAL A 248 11.41 10.30 5.32
C VAL A 248 12.71 10.79 6.00
N ASN A 249 12.84 10.61 7.32
CA ASN A 249 13.90 11.14 8.18
C ASN A 249 14.87 10.09 8.74
N ILE A 250 14.59 8.79 8.58
CA ILE A 250 15.54 7.73 8.94
C ILE A 250 16.81 7.89 8.09
N LYS A 251 17.98 7.97 8.74
CA LYS A 251 19.28 7.96 8.06
C LYS A 251 19.85 6.55 7.95
N ASN A 252 20.37 6.15 6.80
CA ASN A 252 21.14 4.91 6.61
C ASN A 252 22.51 4.95 7.33
N CYS A 253 23.30 3.87 7.27
CA CYS A 253 24.59 3.79 7.98
C CYS A 253 25.61 4.82 7.47
N TYR A 254 25.48 5.29 6.23
CA TYR A 254 26.27 6.35 5.62
C TYR A 254 25.77 7.78 5.99
N GLY A 255 24.76 7.89 6.86
CA GLY A 255 24.18 9.16 7.28
C GLY A 255 23.26 9.83 6.23
N GLN A 256 23.02 9.15 5.12
CA GLN A 256 22.16 9.62 4.03
C GLN A 256 20.69 9.43 4.40
N LEU A 257 19.82 10.30 3.89
CA LEU A 257 18.37 10.19 3.99
C LEU A 257 17.79 9.53 2.72
N PRO A 258 16.52 9.08 2.70
CA PRO A 258 15.87 8.64 1.49
C PRO A 258 15.96 9.71 0.39
N PRO A 259 16.33 9.35 -0.85
CA PRO A 259 16.50 10.31 -1.94
C PRO A 259 15.15 10.84 -2.47
N TYR A 260 14.04 10.10 -2.27
CA TYR A 260 12.71 10.63 -2.51
C TYR A 260 12.35 11.66 -1.43
N ARG A 261 11.90 12.84 -1.89
CA ARG A 261 11.26 13.86 -1.06
C ARG A 261 9.79 14.00 -1.47
N PRO A 262 8.85 13.93 -0.51
CA PRO A 262 7.46 14.23 -0.80
C PRO A 262 7.33 15.72 -1.15
N SER A 263 6.49 16.03 -2.14
CA SER A 263 5.98 17.37 -2.38
C SER A 263 4.87 17.73 -1.38
N LYS A 264 4.38 18.97 -1.39
CA LYS A 264 3.18 19.39 -0.65
C LYS A 264 1.96 18.50 -0.94
N GLU A 265 1.83 17.96 -2.15
CA GLU A 265 0.71 17.09 -2.53
C GLU A 265 0.86 15.67 -1.96
N ASP A 266 2.10 15.19 -1.85
CA ASP A 266 2.42 13.88 -1.27
C ASP A 266 2.29 13.89 0.27
N TYR A 267 2.61 15.01 0.93
CA TYR A 267 2.54 15.16 2.40
C TYR A 267 1.12 15.16 2.99
N LYS A 268 0.09 15.41 2.17
CA LYS A 268 -1.33 15.52 2.62
C LYS A 268 -1.85 14.35 3.46
N ARG A 269 -1.14 13.23 3.52
CA ARG A 269 -1.65 11.93 3.99
C ARG A 269 -0.91 11.33 5.20
N GLN A 270 -0.09 12.11 5.90
CA GLN A 270 0.32 11.78 7.27
C GLN A 270 -0.29 12.80 8.23
N THR A 271 -0.97 12.35 9.28
CA THR A 271 -1.63 13.25 10.24
C THR A 271 -1.68 12.62 11.62
N LEU A 272 -1.30 13.38 12.64
CA LEU A 272 -1.59 13.00 14.02
C LEU A 272 -3.09 13.12 14.26
N PHE A 273 -3.75 12.01 14.60
CA PHE A 273 -5.18 12.01 14.92
C PHE A 273 -5.46 12.86 16.17
N PRO A 274 -6.26 13.93 16.08
CA PRO A 274 -6.62 14.73 17.25
C PRO A 274 -7.41 13.89 18.27
N GLU A 275 -7.25 14.16 19.56
CA GLU A 275 -7.98 13.42 20.60
C GLU A 275 -9.48 13.75 20.52
N MET A 276 -10.32 12.73 20.28
CA MET A 276 -11.76 12.90 20.05
C MET A 276 -12.60 12.49 21.27
N VAL A 277 -13.60 13.30 21.61
CA VAL A 277 -14.56 13.06 22.70
C VAL A 277 -15.93 12.74 22.13
N LEU A 278 -16.57 11.67 22.63
CA LEU A 278 -17.94 11.31 22.25
C LEU A 278 -18.96 12.21 22.96
N ILE A 279 -19.68 13.00 22.18
CA ILE A 279 -20.85 13.76 22.61
C ILE A 279 -22.11 12.93 22.36
N LYS A 280 -22.91 12.71 23.41
CA LYS A 280 -24.23 12.08 23.25
C LYS A 280 -25.21 13.10 22.70
N GLY A 281 -25.94 12.71 21.65
CA GLY A 281 -26.95 13.56 21.02
C GLY A 281 -28.09 13.94 21.97
N GLY A 282 -28.78 15.03 21.62
CA GLY A 282 -29.87 15.58 22.43
C GLY A 282 -30.49 16.83 21.83
N THR A 283 -31.48 17.36 22.53
CA THR A 283 -32.31 18.49 22.08
C THR A 283 -32.04 19.72 22.92
N PHE A 284 -31.86 20.87 22.30
CA PHE A 284 -31.56 22.15 22.95
C PHE A 284 -32.23 23.33 22.24
N LYS A 285 -32.27 24.51 22.90
CA LYS A 285 -32.87 25.72 22.33
C LYS A 285 -31.79 26.68 21.83
N MET A 286 -31.44 26.53 20.56
CA MET A 286 -30.52 27.39 19.79
C MET A 286 -30.89 28.87 19.90
N ALA A 287 -29.91 29.76 19.76
CA ALA A 287 -30.15 31.20 19.80
C ALA A 287 -30.95 31.71 18.59
N ASN A 288 -31.49 32.92 18.69
CA ASN A 288 -31.98 33.78 17.60
C ASN A 288 -32.15 35.21 18.19
N PRO A 289 -32.31 36.29 17.40
CA PRO A 289 -32.54 37.61 17.98
C PRO A 289 -33.91 37.65 18.70
N PRO A 290 -34.13 38.60 19.62
CA PRO A 290 -35.33 38.62 20.45
C PRO A 290 -36.64 38.66 19.63
N GLY A 291 -37.46 37.62 19.75
CA GLY A 291 -38.83 37.60 19.20
C GLY A 291 -39.26 36.36 18.39
N SER A 292 -38.40 35.35 18.18
CA SER A 292 -38.75 34.17 17.36
C SER A 292 -38.54 32.82 18.08
N ASP A 293 -39.59 31.99 18.09
CA ASP A 293 -39.66 30.74 18.87
C ASP A 293 -39.46 29.45 18.06
N LYS A 294 -38.81 29.52 16.89
CA LYS A 294 -38.44 28.35 16.05
C LYS A 294 -37.04 27.78 16.37
N SER A 295 -36.67 27.79 17.65
CA SER A 295 -35.27 27.62 18.10
C SER A 295 -34.93 26.24 18.69
N ILE A 296 -35.85 25.28 18.75
CA ILE A 296 -35.53 23.93 19.24
C ILE A 296 -34.84 23.11 18.14
N LYS A 297 -33.61 22.67 18.41
CA LYS A 297 -32.79 21.82 17.53
C LYS A 297 -32.44 20.52 18.24
N THR A 298 -32.30 19.45 17.48
CA THR A 298 -31.76 18.15 17.95
C THR A 298 -30.48 17.86 17.18
N VAL A 299 -29.45 17.42 17.89
CA VAL A 299 -28.22 16.87 17.30
C VAL A 299 -28.13 15.38 17.59
N SER A 300 -27.65 14.61 16.62
CA SER A 300 -27.25 13.21 16.81
C SER A 300 -26.07 13.10 17.77
N SER A 301 -25.67 11.88 18.14
CA SER A 301 -24.35 11.69 18.76
C SER A 301 -23.25 11.95 17.72
N PHE A 302 -22.14 12.54 18.14
CA PHE A 302 -20.97 12.81 17.31
C PHE A 302 -19.70 12.80 18.16
N TYR A 303 -18.55 12.58 17.52
CA TYR A 303 -17.25 12.80 18.14
C TYR A 303 -16.76 14.22 17.81
N ILE A 304 -16.18 14.94 18.75
CA ILE A 304 -15.56 16.27 18.52
C ILE A 304 -14.15 16.31 19.08
N GLY A 305 -13.26 17.10 18.46
CA GLY A 305 -11.93 17.38 19.00
C GLY A 305 -12.02 17.89 20.45
N LYS A 306 -11.28 17.25 21.35
CA LYS A 306 -11.15 17.63 22.77
C LYS A 306 -10.64 19.07 22.94
N TYR A 307 -9.77 19.47 22.03
CA TYR A 307 -9.16 20.79 21.86
C TYR A 307 -9.15 21.15 20.35
N GLU A 308 -8.84 22.40 19.99
CA GLU A 308 -8.54 22.79 18.60
C GLU A 308 -7.33 22.02 18.07
N VAL A 309 -7.36 21.62 16.80
CA VAL A 309 -6.23 20.98 16.12
C VAL A 309 -5.00 21.87 16.26
N THR A 310 -3.92 21.30 16.77
CA THR A 310 -2.69 22.03 17.03
C THR A 310 -1.92 22.33 15.75
N ILE A 311 -1.07 23.36 15.80
CA ILE A 311 -0.11 23.70 14.75
C ILE A 311 0.74 22.47 14.39
N LYS A 312 1.10 21.62 15.35
CA LYS A 312 1.82 20.36 15.12
C LYS A 312 0.98 19.31 14.38
N GLU A 313 -0.26 19.06 14.82
CA GLU A 313 -1.16 18.09 14.16
C GLU A 313 -1.48 18.52 12.72
N PHE A 314 -1.61 19.83 12.47
CA PHE A 314 -1.81 20.37 11.11
C PHE A 314 -0.52 20.37 10.27
N ARG A 315 0.65 20.63 10.86
CA ARG A 315 1.97 20.54 10.18
C ARG A 315 2.34 19.13 9.72
N CYS A 316 1.72 18.08 10.26
CA CYS A 316 1.87 16.74 9.68
C CYS A 316 1.25 16.66 8.28
N TYR A 317 0.12 17.33 8.07
CA TYR A 317 -0.61 17.39 6.80
C TYR A 317 -0.01 18.43 5.81
N ASP A 318 0.34 19.63 6.28
CA ASP A 318 1.11 20.62 5.51
C ASP A 318 2.38 21.04 6.29
N PRO A 319 3.53 20.39 6.04
CA PRO A 319 4.80 20.76 6.68
C PRO A 319 5.29 22.18 6.39
N ASP A 320 4.72 22.85 5.39
CA ASP A 320 5.03 24.22 4.99
C ASP A 320 4.00 25.26 5.50
N TYR A 321 2.99 24.83 6.27
CA TYR A 321 2.04 25.73 6.94
C TYR A 321 2.75 26.63 7.96
N ARG A 322 2.58 27.96 7.83
CA ARG A 322 3.13 28.98 8.72
C ARG A 322 2.06 30.01 9.08
N LEU A 323 2.06 30.45 10.35
CA LEU A 323 1.38 31.68 10.77
C LEU A 323 2.32 32.88 10.62
N TRP A 324 1.79 34.07 10.36
CA TRP A 324 2.58 35.30 10.16
C TRP A 324 3.40 35.74 11.40
N HIS A 325 3.08 35.21 12.58
CA HIS A 325 3.72 35.51 13.87
C HIS A 325 4.14 34.23 14.64
N GLN A 326 4.48 33.15 13.94
CA GLN A 326 4.77 31.84 14.54
C GLN A 326 6.17 31.81 15.20
N GLU A 327 6.22 31.68 16.52
CA GLU A 327 7.47 31.44 17.26
C GLU A 327 7.89 29.95 17.23
N PRO A 328 9.18 29.60 17.38
CA PRO A 328 9.67 28.21 17.27
C PRO A 328 9.09 27.20 18.27
N HIS A 329 8.40 27.65 19.31
CA HIS A 329 7.84 26.82 20.38
C HIS A 329 6.32 26.59 20.25
N TRP A 330 5.69 27.04 19.16
CA TRP A 330 4.22 27.07 19.02
C TRP A 330 3.54 25.75 18.61
N ASP A 331 4.24 24.62 18.62
CA ASP A 331 3.71 23.32 18.18
C ASP A 331 2.37 22.93 18.85
N ASN A 332 2.17 23.28 20.12
CA ASN A 332 0.96 22.96 20.90
C ASN A 332 -0.11 24.07 20.90
N PHE A 333 0.03 25.12 20.10
CA PHE A 333 -0.96 26.20 19.97
C PHE A 333 -2.01 25.83 18.89
N PRO A 334 -3.22 26.42 18.91
CA PRO A 334 -4.25 26.13 17.91
C PRO A 334 -3.78 26.51 16.50
N ALA A 335 -4.09 25.67 15.52
CA ALA A 335 -3.86 25.98 14.11
C ALA A 335 -4.95 26.93 13.60
N GLY A 336 -4.52 28.07 13.07
CA GLY A 336 -5.38 29.10 12.45
C GLY A 336 -4.84 29.62 11.12
N ALA A 337 -5.45 30.65 10.55
CA ALA A 337 -5.15 31.09 9.17
C ALA A 337 -5.33 29.98 8.10
N ILE A 338 -6.22 29.02 8.33
CA ILE A 338 -6.45 27.87 7.42
C ILE A 338 -7.60 28.20 6.46
N SER A 339 -7.38 27.97 5.15
CA SER A 339 -8.41 28.17 4.12
C SER A 339 -9.54 27.13 4.28
N TRP A 340 -10.69 27.35 3.64
CA TRP A 340 -11.76 26.36 3.75
C TRP A 340 -11.40 25.03 3.04
N TYR A 341 -10.71 25.11 1.90
CA TYR A 341 -10.22 23.93 1.18
C TYR A 341 -9.22 23.11 2.00
N ASP A 342 -8.23 23.76 2.62
CA ASP A 342 -7.22 23.04 3.41
C ASP A 342 -7.83 22.35 4.64
N ALA A 343 -8.83 22.97 5.27
CA ALA A 343 -9.56 22.38 6.39
C ALA A 343 -10.44 21.17 5.97
N VAL A 344 -11.04 21.24 4.78
CA VAL A 344 -11.81 20.15 4.16
C VAL A 344 -10.90 18.98 3.77
N ASP A 345 -9.78 19.27 3.12
CA ASP A 345 -8.85 18.24 2.66
C ASP A 345 -8.11 17.56 3.83
N TYR A 346 -7.76 18.32 4.86
CA TYR A 346 -7.31 17.80 6.17
C TYR A 346 -8.31 16.79 6.77
N CYS A 347 -9.61 17.12 6.78
CA CYS A 347 -10.66 16.21 7.26
C CYS A 347 -10.80 14.94 6.38
N ASN A 348 -10.71 15.09 5.07
CA ASN A 348 -10.72 13.95 4.15
C ASN A 348 -9.50 13.05 4.35
N CYS A 349 -8.32 13.63 4.55
CA CYS A 349 -7.08 12.89 4.74
C CYS A 349 -7.02 12.17 6.10
N LEU A 350 -7.55 12.77 7.18
CA LEU A 350 -7.79 12.07 8.44
C LEU A 350 -8.78 10.90 8.27
N SER A 351 -9.83 11.08 7.46
CA SER A 351 -10.82 10.03 7.19
C SER A 351 -10.17 8.82 6.50
N LEU A 352 -9.40 9.05 5.44
CA LEU A 352 -8.70 7.99 4.71
C LEU A 352 -7.69 7.25 5.59
N GLN A 353 -6.90 7.96 6.39
CA GLN A 353 -5.91 7.35 7.31
C GLN A 353 -6.58 6.51 8.40
N ALA A 354 -7.77 6.88 8.86
CA ALA A 354 -8.55 6.10 9.83
C ALA A 354 -9.37 4.95 9.20
N GLY A 355 -9.31 4.74 7.88
CA GLY A 355 -10.11 3.73 7.18
C GLY A 355 -11.61 4.07 7.09
N LEU A 356 -11.96 5.36 7.11
CA LEU A 356 -13.32 5.89 7.11
C LEU A 356 -13.70 6.44 5.73
N GLU A 357 -14.99 6.51 5.43
CA GLU A 357 -15.47 7.18 4.21
C GLU A 357 -15.38 8.73 4.35
N PRO A 358 -14.65 9.44 3.47
CA PRO A 358 -14.51 10.90 3.57
C PRO A 358 -15.84 11.63 3.38
N CYS A 359 -16.17 12.53 4.31
CA CYS A 359 -17.42 13.29 4.26
C CYS A 359 -17.48 14.27 3.08
N TYR A 360 -16.36 14.80 2.60
CA TYR A 360 -16.34 15.74 1.47
C TYR A 360 -15.97 15.06 0.16
N ILE A 361 -16.71 15.39 -0.90
CA ILE A 361 -16.46 14.95 -2.28
C ILE A 361 -16.00 16.18 -3.05
N ILE A 362 -14.74 16.19 -3.47
CA ILE A 362 -14.10 17.30 -4.20
C ILE A 362 -14.12 16.96 -5.70
N GLN A 363 -14.65 17.87 -6.52
CA GLN A 363 -14.78 17.74 -7.98
C GLN A 363 -14.45 19.10 -8.61
N GLU A 364 -13.22 19.25 -9.12
CA GLU A 364 -12.73 20.52 -9.68
C GLU A 364 -12.94 21.68 -8.68
N ASP A 365 -13.64 22.75 -9.06
CA ASP A 365 -13.94 23.90 -8.19
C ASP A 365 -15.11 23.68 -7.21
N LYS A 366 -15.73 22.48 -7.22
CA LYS A 366 -16.92 22.16 -6.44
C LYS A 366 -16.60 21.18 -5.31
N VAL A 367 -17.18 21.41 -4.14
CA VAL A 367 -17.15 20.49 -3.00
C VAL A 367 -18.56 20.20 -2.54
N GLU A 368 -18.90 18.92 -2.44
CA GLU A 368 -20.14 18.43 -1.86
C GLU A 368 -19.85 17.75 -0.52
N ILE A 369 -20.80 17.74 0.41
CA ILE A 369 -20.68 17.01 1.68
C ILE A 369 -21.76 15.92 1.76
N ASN A 370 -21.35 14.70 2.12
CA ASN A 370 -22.24 13.63 2.53
C ASN A 370 -22.04 13.34 4.02
N ILE A 371 -22.90 13.92 4.85
CA ILE A 371 -22.87 13.77 6.31
C ILE A 371 -23.31 12.39 6.81
N THR A 372 -23.80 11.48 5.95
CA THR A 372 -24.16 10.11 6.39
C THR A 372 -22.93 9.19 6.51
N ARG A 373 -21.77 9.62 6.02
CA ARG A 373 -20.49 8.91 6.12
C ARG A 373 -19.87 9.04 7.51
N ASN A 374 -19.06 8.05 7.90
CA ASN A 374 -18.39 8.00 9.21
C ASN A 374 -17.06 8.79 9.30
N GLY A 375 -16.71 9.56 8.26
CA GLY A 375 -15.49 10.37 8.21
C GLY A 375 -15.45 11.57 9.17
N TYR A 376 -14.28 12.20 9.21
CA TYR A 376 -14.07 13.49 9.84
C TYR A 376 -14.62 14.62 8.96
N ARG A 377 -15.10 15.69 9.60
CA ARG A 377 -15.62 16.90 8.93
C ARG A 377 -15.56 18.12 9.83
N LEU A 378 -15.95 19.28 9.31
CA LEU A 378 -16.16 20.47 10.12
C LEU A 378 -17.45 20.32 10.98
N PRO A 379 -17.50 20.86 12.21
CA PRO A 379 -18.73 20.90 13.00
C PRO A 379 -19.83 21.72 12.30
N THR A 380 -21.08 21.34 12.54
CA THR A 380 -22.22 22.24 12.26
C THR A 380 -22.37 23.28 13.35
N GLU A 381 -23.05 24.38 13.05
CA GLU A 381 -23.37 25.44 14.02
C GLU A 381 -24.14 24.89 15.23
N ALA A 382 -25.09 23.97 14.98
CA ALA A 382 -25.87 23.31 16.02
C ALA A 382 -25.04 22.36 16.89
N GLU A 383 -24.11 21.59 16.32
CA GLU A 383 -23.18 20.74 17.08
C GLU A 383 -22.19 21.56 17.89
N TRP A 384 -21.68 22.65 17.31
CA TRP A 384 -20.80 23.59 18.00
C TRP A 384 -21.49 24.21 19.21
N GLU A 385 -22.69 24.79 19.02
CA GLU A 385 -23.40 25.43 20.12
C GLU A 385 -23.81 24.42 21.20
N TYR A 386 -24.25 23.21 20.82
CA TYR A 386 -24.55 22.13 21.77
C TYR A 386 -23.32 21.69 22.57
N ALA A 387 -22.15 21.62 21.92
CA ALA A 387 -20.86 21.32 22.54
C ALA A 387 -20.42 22.41 23.52
N CYS A 388 -20.46 23.70 23.12
CA CYS A 388 -20.15 24.84 24.01
C CYS A 388 -21.05 24.86 25.25
N ARG A 389 -22.36 24.69 25.05
CA ARG A 389 -23.37 24.59 26.11
C ARG A 389 -23.20 23.36 27.01
N ALA A 390 -22.40 22.37 26.60
CA ALA A 390 -22.22 21.09 27.26
C ALA A 390 -23.55 20.41 27.65
N GLY A 391 -24.50 20.37 26.70
CA GLY A 391 -25.85 19.81 26.90
C GLY A 391 -26.82 20.67 27.71
N SER A 392 -26.47 21.94 28.01
CA SER A 392 -27.34 22.87 28.74
C SER A 392 -28.55 23.35 27.93
N THR A 393 -29.69 23.47 28.61
CA THR A 393 -30.95 24.05 28.08
C THR A 393 -30.99 25.59 28.15
N THR A 394 -29.96 26.25 28.70
CA THR A 394 -29.84 27.71 28.78
C THR A 394 -29.96 28.36 27.40
N LYS A 395 -30.90 29.30 27.20
CA LYS A 395 -31.25 29.90 25.90
C LYS A 395 -30.06 30.51 25.13
N TYR A 396 -29.05 31.00 25.85
CA TYR A 396 -27.80 31.53 25.31
C TYR A 396 -26.61 30.91 26.04
N TYR A 397 -25.49 30.75 25.35
CA TYR A 397 -24.18 30.59 26.00
C TYR A 397 -23.51 31.96 26.12
N TRP A 398 -23.91 32.74 27.12
CA TRP A 398 -23.12 33.89 27.55
C TRP A 398 -21.99 33.41 28.46
N GLY A 399 -20.85 33.07 27.86
CA GLY A 399 -19.58 33.26 28.54
C GLY A 399 -19.48 34.75 28.92
N ASN A 400 -19.29 35.04 30.20
CA ASN A 400 -19.28 36.40 30.73
C ASN A 400 -18.35 36.41 31.94
N ASP A 401 -17.14 36.93 31.75
CA ASP A 401 -16.02 36.65 32.64
C ASP A 401 -15.89 37.70 33.74
N VAL A 402 -16.77 37.56 34.72
CA VAL A 402 -16.65 38.25 36.01
C VAL A 402 -15.69 37.50 36.95
N ASP A 403 -15.20 36.32 36.55
CA ASP A 403 -14.85 35.23 37.47
C ASP A 403 -13.70 34.29 36.99
N GLY A 404 -13.06 34.56 35.85
CA GLY A 404 -11.91 33.79 35.33
C GLY A 404 -12.25 32.35 34.88
N LYS A 405 -13.39 32.15 34.23
CA LYS A 405 -13.93 30.82 33.85
C LYS A 405 -14.22 30.66 32.36
N TYR A 406 -15.01 31.55 31.74
CA TYR A 406 -15.38 31.44 30.31
C TYR A 406 -15.74 32.82 29.72
N LEU A 407 -14.93 33.33 28.79
CA LEU A 407 -15.37 34.36 27.83
C LEU A 407 -15.02 33.98 26.40
N TRP A 408 -15.94 34.30 25.51
CA TRP A 408 -15.70 34.34 24.08
C TRP A 408 -15.25 35.75 23.65
N TYR A 409 -14.87 35.96 22.38
CA TYR A 409 -14.27 37.20 21.83
C TYR A 409 -12.79 37.46 22.17
N SER A 410 -12.03 37.93 21.17
CA SER A 410 -10.57 38.16 21.18
C SER A 410 -10.08 39.22 22.17
N GLY A 411 -10.93 40.20 22.50
CA GLY A 411 -10.62 41.21 23.53
C GLY A 411 -10.44 40.62 24.94
N ASN A 412 -10.87 39.38 25.18
CA ASN A 412 -10.87 38.75 26.51
C ASN A 412 -9.68 37.82 26.76
N SER A 413 -8.79 37.63 25.78
CA SER A 413 -7.45 37.09 25.98
C SER A 413 -6.37 38.18 25.93
N ASN A 414 -6.74 39.47 26.03
CA ASN A 414 -5.85 40.62 25.78
C ASN A 414 -5.16 40.57 24.40
N PHE A 415 -5.80 39.95 23.39
CA PHE A 415 -5.23 39.63 22.08
C PHE A 415 -4.08 38.59 22.09
N GLU A 416 -3.82 37.93 23.22
CA GLU A 416 -2.88 36.81 23.32
C GLU A 416 -3.55 35.49 22.90
N THR A 417 -2.75 34.54 22.41
CA THR A 417 -3.14 33.13 22.16
C THR A 417 -2.30 32.23 23.05
N HIS A 418 -2.78 31.02 23.36
CA HIS A 418 -2.15 30.11 24.30
C HIS A 418 -2.09 28.67 23.78
N PRO A 419 -1.23 27.79 24.35
CA PRO A 419 -1.28 26.37 24.06
C PRO A 419 -2.68 25.81 24.31
N VAL A 420 -3.04 24.75 23.57
CA VAL A 420 -4.30 24.04 23.83
C VAL A 420 -4.22 23.21 25.12
N GLY A 421 -5.38 22.84 25.66
CA GLY A 421 -5.55 22.13 26.92
C GLY A 421 -5.37 23.01 28.17
N GLN A 422 -5.18 24.32 28.03
CA GLN A 422 -4.85 25.21 29.16
C GLN A 422 -6.08 25.76 29.89
N LYS A 423 -7.19 26.01 29.21
CA LYS A 423 -8.44 26.44 29.87
C LYS A 423 -9.23 25.24 30.36
N LYS A 424 -9.96 25.42 31.47
CA LYS A 424 -10.71 24.35 32.13
C LYS A 424 -11.74 23.74 31.18
N PRO A 425 -11.86 22.41 31.11
CA PRO A 425 -12.82 21.77 30.24
C PRO A 425 -14.26 22.00 30.72
N ASN A 426 -15.18 22.04 29.76
CA ASN A 426 -16.61 22.06 30.05
C ASN A 426 -17.12 20.68 30.56
N LYS A 427 -18.42 20.54 30.83
CA LYS A 427 -18.99 19.29 31.37
C LYS A 427 -18.86 18.06 30.45
N PHE A 428 -18.55 18.23 29.17
CA PHE A 428 -18.26 17.14 28.24
C PHE A 428 -16.77 16.77 28.18
N GLY A 429 -15.89 17.50 28.87
CA GLY A 429 -14.45 17.28 28.80
C GLY A 429 -13.74 18.05 27.67
N LEU A 430 -14.44 19.00 27.03
CA LEU A 430 -13.90 19.81 25.94
C LEU A 430 -13.19 21.04 26.51
N TYR A 431 -11.91 21.17 26.17
CA TYR A 431 -11.01 22.26 26.56
C TYR A 431 -11.21 23.47 25.64
N ASP A 432 -10.75 24.64 26.10
CA ASP A 432 -10.58 25.88 25.31
C ASP A 432 -11.79 26.40 24.52
N MET A 433 -13.02 25.94 24.84
CA MET A 433 -14.31 26.39 24.27
C MET A 433 -14.64 27.88 24.51
N SER A 434 -13.66 28.70 24.90
CA SER A 434 -13.82 30.12 25.22
C SER A 434 -12.47 30.86 25.09
N GLY A 435 -12.17 31.31 23.87
CA GLY A 435 -11.22 32.40 23.60
C GLY A 435 -9.73 32.01 23.56
N ASN A 436 -9.35 30.99 22.80
CA ASN A 436 -7.97 30.83 22.33
C ASN A 436 -7.75 31.45 20.93
N VAL A 437 -8.85 31.49 20.16
CA VAL A 437 -9.03 32.02 18.80
C VAL A 437 -10.53 32.34 18.61
N TYR A 438 -10.89 33.09 17.56
CA TYR A 438 -12.28 33.25 17.10
C TYR A 438 -12.86 31.89 16.65
N GLU A 439 -14.16 31.70 16.90
CA GLU A 439 -14.90 30.51 16.44
C GLU A 439 -15.09 30.47 14.93
N TRP A 440 -15.11 29.26 14.39
CA TRP A 440 -15.59 28.98 13.04
C TRP A 440 -17.07 29.30 12.82
N CYS A 441 -17.91 29.15 13.85
CA CYS A 441 -19.34 29.44 13.79
C CYS A 441 -19.59 30.77 14.54
N ASN A 442 -19.89 31.87 13.84
CA ASN A 442 -19.95 33.22 14.44
C ASN A 442 -21.23 33.98 14.07
N ASP A 443 -22.07 34.20 15.09
CA ASP A 443 -23.27 35.05 15.05
C ASP A 443 -22.92 36.56 15.03
N LEU A 444 -22.43 37.05 13.89
CA LEU A 444 -22.32 38.49 13.66
C LEU A 444 -23.72 39.13 13.59
N TYR A 445 -23.95 40.10 14.49
CA TYR A 445 -25.26 40.69 14.77
C TYR A 445 -25.95 41.36 13.57
N TYR A 446 -27.27 41.48 13.68
CA TYR A 446 -28.16 42.07 12.66
C TYR A 446 -27.94 43.58 12.44
N SER A 447 -27.49 43.95 11.24
CA SER A 447 -28.00 45.14 10.52
C SER A 447 -27.67 45.14 9.02
N ASP A 448 -26.39 44.99 8.66
CA ASP A 448 -25.88 45.57 7.39
C ASP A 448 -25.83 44.63 6.16
N TYR A 449 -25.98 43.32 6.34
CA TYR A 449 -25.80 42.34 5.26
C TYR A 449 -26.99 41.41 5.07
N PRO A 450 -27.96 41.76 4.19
CA PRO A 450 -28.90 40.80 3.65
C PRO A 450 -28.16 39.78 2.77
N ALA A 451 -28.48 38.51 2.93
CA ALA A 451 -28.04 37.41 2.08
C ALA A 451 -29.24 36.50 1.81
N GLU A 452 -29.67 36.42 0.56
CA GLU A 452 -30.73 35.50 0.13
C GLU A 452 -30.14 34.11 -0.18
N PRO A 453 -30.91 33.02 -0.04
CA PRO A 453 -30.47 31.68 -0.44
C PRO A 453 -30.06 31.65 -1.91
N GLY A 454 -28.81 31.23 -2.18
CA GLY A 454 -28.21 31.27 -3.53
C GLY A 454 -27.20 32.41 -3.75
N SER A 455 -26.90 33.23 -2.73
CA SER A 455 -25.80 34.19 -2.77
C SER A 455 -24.44 33.51 -2.98
N TYR A 456 -23.54 34.11 -3.76
CA TYR A 456 -22.11 33.74 -3.86
C TYR A 456 -21.32 33.96 -2.55
N ARG A 457 -22.00 34.38 -1.47
CA ARG A 457 -21.39 34.57 -0.17
C ARG A 457 -21.34 33.29 0.64
N VAL A 458 -20.31 33.31 1.43
CA VAL A 458 -19.83 32.46 2.50
C VAL A 458 -20.50 33.05 3.84
N CYS A 459 -20.78 32.64 5.14
CA CYS A 459 -21.02 31.62 6.29
C CYS A 459 -20.31 30.26 6.74
N ARG A 460 -19.37 30.16 7.71
CA ARG A 460 -18.81 28.82 8.16
C ARG A 460 -19.74 28.12 9.17
N GLY A 461 -20.05 26.84 8.95
CA GLY A 461 -21.01 26.05 9.74
C GLY A 461 -22.28 25.68 8.96
N GLY A 462 -23.03 24.66 9.40
CA GLY A 462 -24.28 24.22 8.76
C GLY A 462 -25.49 25.09 9.11
N ASP A 463 -26.45 25.21 8.18
CA ASP A 463 -27.48 26.26 8.16
C ASP A 463 -28.41 26.34 9.39
N TYR A 464 -28.38 27.53 10.01
CA TYR A 464 -29.28 28.00 11.06
C TYR A 464 -30.76 27.64 10.83
N LEU A 465 -31.28 27.76 9.61
CA LEU A 465 -32.69 27.53 9.32
C LEU A 465 -33.01 26.03 9.32
N ASN A 466 -32.28 25.24 8.52
CA ASN A 466 -32.69 23.88 8.16
C ASN A 466 -32.08 22.76 9.05
N GLY A 467 -31.04 23.04 9.86
CA GLY A 467 -30.52 22.11 10.88
C GLY A 467 -29.19 21.42 10.56
N ALA A 468 -28.85 20.36 11.29
CA ALA A 468 -27.58 19.64 11.10
C ALA A 468 -27.47 19.00 9.71
N ASP A 469 -28.61 18.52 9.17
CA ASP A 469 -28.67 17.83 7.88
C ASP A 469 -28.43 18.77 6.67
N SER A 470 -28.64 20.07 6.84
CA SER A 470 -28.45 21.12 5.83
C SER A 470 -27.07 21.77 5.91
N SER A 471 -26.02 20.95 5.91
CA SER A 471 -24.63 21.41 6.05
C SER A 471 -24.05 22.01 4.76
N THR A 472 -24.55 23.15 4.29
CA THR A 472 -23.91 23.93 3.21
C THR A 472 -22.84 24.86 3.80
N SER A 473 -21.57 24.65 3.44
CA SER A 473 -20.43 25.38 4.00
C SER A 473 -20.10 26.65 3.24
N PHE A 474 -19.68 27.66 4.00
CA PHE A 474 -19.54 29.05 3.56
C PHE A 474 -18.46 29.76 4.51
N PHE A 475 -18.42 31.09 4.73
CA PHE A 475 -17.65 32.02 5.66
C PHE A 475 -18.02 33.57 5.56
N ARG A 476 -18.66 34.24 6.55
CA ARG A 476 -19.49 35.48 6.33
C ARG A 476 -18.82 36.79 5.85
N LEU A 477 -17.49 36.92 5.93
CA LEU A 477 -16.77 38.18 5.68
C LEU A 477 -15.92 38.18 4.39
N SER A 478 -15.79 37.03 3.74
CA SER A 478 -14.98 36.85 2.53
C SER A 478 -15.86 36.80 1.27
N VAL A 479 -15.24 36.81 0.10
CA VAL A 479 -15.89 36.45 -1.18
C VAL A 479 -15.20 35.28 -1.90
N THR A 480 -14.15 34.68 -1.32
CA THR A 480 -13.48 33.51 -1.91
C THR A 480 -13.18 32.41 -0.86
N PRO A 481 -13.27 31.11 -1.23
CA PRO A 481 -12.99 30.00 -0.31
C PRO A 481 -11.49 29.86 0.06
N TYR A 482 -10.61 30.55 -0.66
CA TYR A 482 -9.15 30.50 -0.51
C TYR A 482 -8.62 31.47 0.55
N GLU A 483 -9.41 32.46 0.97
CA GLU A 483 -8.98 33.44 1.97
C GLU A 483 -8.81 32.83 3.37
N THR A 484 -7.73 33.24 4.01
CA THR A 484 -7.32 32.82 5.35
C THR A 484 -7.62 33.93 6.37
N PHE A 485 -7.83 33.56 7.63
CA PHE A 485 -8.00 34.53 8.71
C PHE A 485 -7.29 34.05 9.97
N ASP A 486 -6.25 34.78 10.37
CA ASP A 486 -5.34 34.41 11.47
C ASP A 486 -6.05 34.23 12.80
N GLY A 487 -7.18 34.89 12.99
CA GLY A 487 -7.99 34.78 14.19
C GLY A 487 -8.76 33.47 14.34
N LEU A 488 -8.95 32.62 13.31
CA LEU A 488 -9.85 31.45 13.38
C LEU A 488 -9.14 30.16 13.82
N GLY A 489 -9.73 29.40 14.73
CA GLY A 489 -9.24 28.07 15.14
C GLY A 489 -9.84 26.90 14.36
N LEU A 490 -9.01 25.94 13.92
CA LEU A 490 -9.46 24.66 13.37
C LEU A 490 -9.90 23.71 14.51
N ARG A 491 -11.17 23.27 14.51
CA ARG A 491 -11.63 22.12 15.30
C ARG A 491 -12.55 21.25 14.46
N ILE A 492 -12.37 19.94 14.55
CA ILE A 492 -13.06 18.94 13.72
C ILE A 492 -14.06 18.11 14.52
N VAL A 493 -15.01 17.49 13.82
CA VAL A 493 -15.87 16.42 14.33
C VAL A 493 -15.70 15.16 13.49
N ARG A 494 -16.19 14.03 13.99
CA ARG A 494 -16.40 12.80 13.23
C ARG A 494 -17.80 12.29 13.56
N ASN A 495 -18.54 11.80 12.55
CA ASN A 495 -19.84 11.17 12.79
C ASN A 495 -19.71 9.92 13.69
N TYR A 496 -20.80 9.57 14.38
CA TYR A 496 -20.81 8.50 15.39
C TYR A 496 -20.97 7.10 14.80
#